data_AF-A0A932V9L4-F1
#
_entry.id   AF-A0A932V9L4-F1
#
_cell.length_a   1.000
_cell.length_b   1.000
_cell.length_c   1.000
_cell.angle_alpha   90.00
_cell.angle_beta   90.00
_cell.angle_gamma   90.00
#
_symmetry.space_group_name_H-M   'P 1'
#
loop_
_entity.id
_entity.type
_entity.pdbx_description
1 polymer ?
#
loop_
_entity_poly.entity_id
_entity_poly.type
_entity_poly.pdbx_seq_one_letter_code
_entity_poly.pdbx_strand_id
1 'polypeptide(L)'
;MTRQLHPYPASREVLEKLEVKHGIQWYEIEEVFRGRIKLYRTQKSDQYGEARYLGLGRSRAGRYLTVFFVGVPPDQAKIITARDMNEKERRWFL
;
A
#
# COMPACT_ATOMS: atom_id res chain seq x y z
N MET A 1 -18.94 1.66 11.58
CA MET A 1 -17.74 2.50 11.46
C MET A 1 -16.69 1.72 10.68
N THR A 2 -16.38 2.12 9.45
CA THR A 2 -15.33 1.45 8.66
C THR A 2 -13.99 1.79 9.28
N ARG A 3 -13.27 0.79 9.79
CA ARG A 3 -11.97 0.98 10.44
C ARG A 3 -10.97 1.45 9.37
N GLN A 4 -10.42 2.65 9.54
CA GLN A 4 -9.43 3.20 8.63
C GLN A 4 -8.06 2.65 8.99
N LEU A 5 -7.29 2.21 7.98
CA LEU A 5 -5.90 1.77 8.20
C LEU A 5 -4.96 2.98 8.13
N HIS A 6 -4.03 3.05 9.07
CA HIS A 6 -3.02 4.10 9.14
C HIS A 6 -1.68 3.57 8.60
N PRO A 7 -1.21 4.04 7.43
CA PRO A 7 0.05 3.59 6.87
C PRO A 7 1.23 4.21 7.61
N TYR A 8 2.30 3.44 7.75
CA TYR A 8 3.61 3.92 8.19
C TYR A 8 4.73 3.16 7.46
N PRO A 9 5.87 3.78 7.14
CA PRO A 9 6.96 3.10 6.45
C PRO A 9 7.61 2.06 7.38
N ALA A 10 7.94 0.88 6.86
CA ALA A 10 8.63 -0.14 7.66
C ALA A 10 10.04 0.29 8.09
N SER A 11 10.70 1.14 7.30
CA SER A 11 12.00 1.74 7.60
C SER A 11 12.24 2.98 6.73
N ARG A 12 13.34 3.71 6.98
CA ARG A 12 13.72 4.87 6.16
C ARG A 12 14.09 4.47 4.73
N GLU A 13 14.74 3.33 4.56
CA GLU A 13 15.12 2.79 3.24
C GLU A 13 13.89 2.50 2.37
N VAL A 14 12.73 2.22 2.97
CA VAL A 14 11.47 2.10 2.23
C VAL A 14 11.06 3.43 1.62
N LEU A 15 11.16 4.54 2.37
CA LEU A 15 10.86 5.87 1.84
C LEU A 15 11.77 6.22 0.66
N GLU A 16 13.07 6.01 0.82
CA GLU A 16 14.06 6.27 -0.23
C GLU A 16 13.81 5.40 -1.47
N LYS A 17 13.49 4.12 -1.27
CA LYS A 17 13.14 3.21 -2.38
C LYS A 17 11.86 3.63 -3.09
N LEU A 18 10.84 4.10 -2.36
CA LEU A 18 9.60 4.58 -2.97
C LEU A 18 9.88 5.75 -3.91
N GLU A 19 10.66 6.71 -3.43
CA GLU A 19 11.02 7.90 -4.21
C GLU A 19 11.95 7.56 -5.39
N VAL A 20 13.09 6.91 -5.11
CA VAL A 20 14.13 6.69 -6.13
C VAL A 20 13.72 5.63 -7.15
N LYS A 21 13.12 4.52 -6.71
CA LYS A 21 12.80 3.39 -7.60
C LYS A 21 11.44 3.53 -8.25
N HIS A 22 10.47 4.10 -7.54
CA HIS A 22 9.08 4.14 -7.99
C HIS A 22 8.57 5.55 -8.27
N GLY A 23 9.33 6.59 -7.94
CA GLY A 23 8.88 7.98 -8.06
C GLY A 23 7.63 8.26 -7.23
N ILE A 24 7.38 7.47 -6.18
CA ILE A 24 6.19 7.58 -5.33
C ILE A 24 6.57 8.35 -4.08
N GLN A 25 5.82 9.41 -3.82
CA GLN A 25 5.97 10.19 -2.60
C GLN A 25 5.11 9.60 -1.48
N TRP A 26 5.57 9.71 -0.23
CA TRP A 26 4.87 9.11 0.92
C TRP A 26 3.42 9.57 1.04
N TYR A 27 3.15 10.86 0.79
CA TYR A 27 1.80 11.41 0.86
C TYR A 27 0.81 10.76 -0.12
N GLU A 28 1.27 10.24 -1.28
CA GLU A 28 0.39 9.53 -2.23
C GLU A 28 -0.15 8.23 -1.63
N ILE A 29 0.66 7.56 -0.79
CA ILE A 29 0.23 6.36 -0.06
C ILE A 29 -0.77 6.76 1.01
N GLU A 30 -0.52 7.82 1.76
CA GLU A 30 -1.50 8.31 2.75
C GLU A 30 -2.84 8.68 2.10
N GLU A 31 -2.81 9.32 0.93
CA GLU A 31 -4.01 9.64 0.15
C GLU A 31 -4.77 8.39 -0.28
N VAL A 32 -4.06 7.35 -0.72
CA VAL A 32 -4.64 6.04 -1.06
C VAL A 32 -5.38 5.44 0.14
N PHE A 33 -4.79 5.47 1.33
CA PHE A 33 -5.39 4.94 2.56
C PHE A 33 -6.52 5.84 3.13
N ARG A 34 -6.51 7.13 2.80
CA ARG A 34 -7.61 8.08 3.11
C ARG A 34 -8.78 7.98 2.13
N GLY A 35 -8.54 7.48 0.91
CA GLY A 35 -9.52 7.37 -0.15
C GLY A 35 -10.21 6.01 -0.23
N ARG A 36 -10.69 5.69 -1.44
CA ARG A 36 -11.23 4.37 -1.76
C ARG A 36 -10.07 3.39 -1.98
N ILE A 37 -9.90 2.46 -1.05
CA ILE A 37 -8.90 1.39 -1.13
C ILE A 37 -9.57 0.01 -1.20
N LYS A 38 -9.13 -0.86 -2.11
CA LYS A 38 -9.50 -2.28 -2.15
C LYS A 38 -8.37 -3.10 -1.54
N LEU A 39 -8.65 -3.85 -0.48
CA LEU A 39 -7.65 -4.64 0.26
C LEU A 39 -7.75 -6.12 -0.13
N TYR A 40 -6.60 -6.75 -0.37
CA TYR A 40 -6.52 -8.18 -0.64
C TYR A 40 -5.43 -8.81 0.23
N ARG A 41 -5.75 -9.95 0.84
CA ARG A 41 -4.76 -10.80 1.50
C ARG A 41 -4.03 -11.61 0.44
N THR A 42 -2.71 -11.60 0.48
CA THR A 42 -1.90 -12.46 -0.40
C THR A 42 -1.75 -13.85 0.22
N GLN A 43 -1.58 -14.87 -0.62
CA GLN A 43 -1.33 -16.24 -0.15
C GLN A 43 0.08 -16.41 0.46
N LYS A 44 0.99 -15.47 0.21
CA LYS A 44 2.37 -15.52 0.69
C LYS A 44 2.52 -14.72 1.98
N SER A 45 2.99 -15.36 3.04
CA SER A 45 3.52 -14.64 4.20
C SER A 45 4.88 -14.04 3.88
N ASP A 46 5.34 -13.09 4.71
CA ASP A 46 6.74 -12.67 4.67
C ASP A 46 7.68 -13.75 5.22
N GLN A 47 8.98 -13.45 5.27
CA GLN A 47 10.00 -14.38 5.76
C GLN A 47 9.86 -14.74 7.26
N TYR A 48 9.02 -14.01 7.99
CA TYR A 48 8.73 -14.21 9.41
C TYR A 48 7.32 -14.80 9.65
N GLY A 49 6.61 -15.17 8.58
CA GLY A 49 5.27 -15.74 8.68
C GLY A 49 4.14 -14.72 8.76
N GLU A 50 4.43 -13.41 8.71
CA GLU A 50 3.41 -12.35 8.77
C GLU A 50 2.58 -12.33 7.46
N ALA A 51 1.26 -12.26 7.61
CA ALA A 51 0.36 -12.16 6.47
C ALA A 51 0.63 -10.86 5.68
N ARG A 52 0.95 -10.99 4.39
CA ARG A 52 1.08 -9.84 3.50
C ARG A 52 -0.24 -9.48 2.85
N TYR A 53 -0.47 -8.19 2.73
CA TYR A 53 -1.62 -7.59 2.10
C TYR A 53 -1.16 -6.72 0.93
N LEU A 54 -2.07 -6.54 -0.03
CA LEU A 54 -1.96 -5.50 -1.04
C LEU A 54 -3.19 -4.59 -0.97
N GLY A 55 -2.97 -3.30 -1.10
CA GLY A 55 -4.00 -2.27 -1.21
C GLY A 55 -3.97 -1.65 -2.60
N LEU A 56 -5.11 -1.64 -3.28
CA LEU A 56 -5.30 -0.95 -4.55
C LEU A 56 -6.06 0.34 -4.31
N GLY A 57 -5.48 1.47 -4.69
CA GLY A 57 -6.14 2.76 -4.57
C GLY A 57 -5.65 3.80 -5.56
N ARG A 58 -6.24 4.99 -5.47
CA ARG A 58 -5.89 6.13 -6.32
C ARG A 58 -5.48 7.30 -5.44
N SER A 59 -4.33 7.92 -5.73
CA SER A 59 -3.93 9.19 -5.10
C SER A 59 -4.86 10.32 -5.55
N ARG A 60 -4.76 11.50 -4.91
CA ARG A 60 -5.55 12.67 -5.31
C ARG A 60 -5.18 13.17 -6.70
N ALA A 61 -3.90 13.04 -7.08
CA ALA A 61 -3.42 13.36 -8.43
C ALA A 61 -3.89 12.35 -9.51
N GLY A 62 -4.60 11.28 -9.12
CA GLY A 62 -5.14 10.30 -10.06
C GLY A 62 -4.22 9.12 -10.35
N ARG A 63 -3.08 9.01 -9.66
CA ARG A 63 -2.13 7.90 -9.81
C ARG A 63 -2.70 6.63 -9.19
N TYR A 64 -2.65 5.52 -9.92
CA TYR A 64 -3.17 4.23 -9.47
C TYR A 64 -2.05 3.42 -8.83
N LEU A 65 -2.14 3.18 -7.52
CA LEU A 65 -1.08 2.54 -6.75
C LEU A 65 -1.49 1.18 -6.20
N THR A 66 -0.55 0.24 -6.30
CA THR A 66 -0.55 -1.02 -5.54
C THR A 66 0.41 -0.86 -4.37
N VAL A 67 -0.11 -0.91 -3.14
CA VAL A 67 0.67 -0.76 -1.91
C VAL A 67 0.76 -2.10 -1.18
N PHE A 68 1.97 -2.58 -0.93
CA PHE A 68 2.23 -3.83 -0.20
C PHE A 68 2.55 -3.52 1.25
N PHE A 69 1.86 -4.20 2.16
CA PHE A 69 2.01 -3.97 3.60
C PHE A 69 1.75 -5.22 4.41
N VAL A 70 2.22 -5.22 5.65
CA VAL A 70 1.82 -6.20 6.68
C VAL A 70 0.93 -5.50 7.69
N GLY A 71 -0.13 -6.19 8.13
CA GLY A 71 -1.09 -5.63 9.08
C GLY A 71 -0.57 -5.77 10.50
N VAL A 72 -0.44 -4.65 11.22
CA VAL A 72 -0.11 -4.64 12.64
C VAL A 72 -1.35 -4.21 13.43
N PRO A 73 -1.82 -4.99 14.42
CA PRO A 73 -3.01 -4.65 15.17
C PRO A 73 -2.82 -3.37 16.03
N PRO A 74 -3.88 -2.55 16.21
CA PRO A 74 -5.23 -2.76 15.72
C PRO A 74 -5.68 -1.61 14.78
N ASP A 75 -4.97 -1.37 13.67
CA ASP A 75 -5.34 -0.42 12.58
C ASP A 75 -4.14 0.04 11.75
N GLN A 76 -2.96 -0.54 11.92
CA GLN A 76 -1.76 -0.06 11.24
C GLN A 76 -1.43 -0.90 10.01
N ALA A 77 -0.92 -0.23 8.99
CA ALA A 77 -0.39 -0.84 7.79
C ALA A 77 1.11 -0.51 7.68
N LYS A 78 1.95 -1.49 8.03
CA LYS A 78 3.40 -1.38 7.90
C LYS A 78 3.77 -1.52 6.43
N ILE A 79 4.05 -0.41 5.77
CA ILE A 79 4.30 -0.36 4.32
C ILE A 79 5.68 -0.94 4.02
N ILE A 80 5.69 -1.96 3.17
CA ILE A 80 6.91 -2.61 2.70
C ILE A 80 7.39 -1.96 1.40
N THR A 81 6.47 -1.66 0.49
CA THR A 81 6.74 -0.99 -0.79
C THR A 81 5.43 -0.61 -1.48
N ALA A 82 5.49 0.24 -2.49
CA ALA A 82 4.38 0.55 -3.39
C ALA A 82 4.91 0.70 -4.81
N ARG A 83 4.03 0.52 -5.80
CA ARG A 83 4.32 0.76 -7.22
C ARG A 83 3.05 1.14 -7.96
N ASP A 84 3.21 1.61 -9.19
CA ASP A 84 2.09 1.75 -10.11
C ASP A 84 1.38 0.41 -10.34
N MET A 85 0.05 0.46 -10.44
CA MET A 85 -0.75 -0.69 -10.81
C MET A 85 -0.37 -1.20 -12.19
N ASN A 86 -0.31 -2.52 -12.35
CA ASN A 86 -0.32 -3.12 -13.69
C ASN A 86 -1.75 -3.12 -14.26
N GLU A 87 -1.90 -3.45 -15.54
CA GLU A 87 -3.20 -3.45 -16.20
C GLU A 87 -4.25 -4.34 -15.52
N LYS A 88 -3.83 -5.50 -14.99
CA LYS A 88 -4.72 -6.44 -14.31
C LYS A 88 -5.23 -5.85 -12.99
N GLU A 89 -4.36 -5.24 -12.21
CA GLU A 89 -4.70 -4.56 -10.97
C GLU A 89 -5.61 -3.36 -11.22
N ARG A 90 -5.36 -2.61 -12.30
CA ARG A 90 -6.23 -1.49 -12.69
C ARG A 90 -7.65 -1.96 -13.02
N ARG A 91 -7.79 -3.10 -13.72
CA ARG A 91 -9.10 -3.75 -13.96
C ARG A 91 -9.77 -4.24 -12.68
N TRP A 92 -9.00 -4.68 -11.68
CA TRP A 92 -9.55 -5.07 -10.38
C TRP A 92 -9.99 -3.87 -9.54
N PHE A 93 -9.35 -2.71 -9.71
CA PHE A 93 -9.65 -1.50 -8.96
C PHE A 93 -10.84 -0.71 -9.51
N LEU A 94 -10.89 -0.52 -10.83
CA LEU A 94 -12.03 0.11 -11.52
C LEU A 94 -13.31 -0.72 -11.34
#